data_AF-A0A4S4LUI6-F1
#
_entry.id   AF-A0A4S4LUI6-F1
#
_cell.length_a   1.000
_cell.length_b   1.000
_cell.length_c   1.000
_cell.angle_alpha   90.00
_cell.angle_beta   90.00
_cell.angle_gamma   90.00
#
_symmetry.space_group_name_H-M   'P 1'
#
loop_
_entity.id
_entity.type
_entity.pdbx_description
1 polymer ?
#
loop_
_entity_poly.entity_id
_entity_poly.type
_entity_poly.pdbx_seq_one_letter_code
_entity_poly.pdbx_strand_id
1 'polypeptide(L)'
;MSAPATPTSPATAQHQHPPQQQQQVLPQPDPSMQAVIEAEFQPVDIELGPPNNAFALCKAHSLEKCAECDVDFVLLNRLSKFFSSNPALRCPPPAQVVNQTLSGVINGTKEEGNTFFRTRQPEKAAGRYTQAANYATQRAPWEAQGVMREELATVLSNRSAAYFEAGDYVAALTDADAVIQLKKPWSKGHFRKAKALVGLNRIKEAREAIQAGLQFEPQNAVSRLVSFGTFLPLDEGLRDIQSHMQEMIGTLNDIDRVLQLSIKGAHQAPTAEKSPQAVTA
;
A
#
# COMPACT_ATOMS: atom_id res chain seq x y z
N MET A 1 73.70 34.37 -32.39
CA MET A 1 73.96 33.47 -31.25
C MET A 1 74.22 34.38 -30.06
N SER A 2 73.17 34.87 -29.36
CA SER A 2 72.32 34.15 -28.39
C SER A 2 73.18 33.59 -27.25
N ALA A 3 73.02 33.92 -25.97
CA ALA A 3 72.07 34.76 -25.24
C ALA A 3 72.69 35.13 -23.85
N PRO A 4 72.13 36.10 -23.11
CA PRO A 4 72.78 36.76 -21.97
C PRO A 4 72.34 36.23 -20.58
N ALA A 5 73.15 36.57 -19.56
CA ALA A 5 72.91 36.31 -18.15
C ALA A 5 71.69 37.09 -17.61
N THR A 6 70.87 36.45 -16.77
CA THR A 6 69.71 37.05 -16.12
C THR A 6 69.95 37.23 -14.61
N PRO A 7 69.56 38.38 -14.01
CA PRO A 7 69.62 38.60 -12.59
C PRO A 7 68.34 38.09 -11.89
N THR A 8 68.53 37.51 -10.71
CA THR A 8 67.47 37.11 -9.77
C THR A 8 66.78 38.35 -9.18
N SER A 9 65.46 38.47 -9.39
CA SER A 9 64.58 39.41 -8.68
C SER A 9 63.59 38.64 -7.80
N PRO A 10 63.19 39.19 -6.63
CA PRO A 10 62.27 38.51 -5.72
C PRO A 10 60.84 38.62 -6.28
N ALA A 11 60.16 37.47 -6.38
CA ALA A 11 58.75 37.43 -6.73
C ALA A 11 57.92 37.97 -5.56
N THR A 12 57.41 39.19 -5.70
CA THR A 12 56.32 39.73 -4.90
C THR A 12 55.09 38.82 -5.06
N ALA A 13 54.73 38.13 -3.98
CA ALA A 13 53.53 37.31 -3.91
C ALA A 13 52.29 38.20 -4.05
N GLN A 14 51.71 38.25 -5.25
CA GLN A 14 50.36 38.77 -5.45
C GLN A 14 49.39 37.90 -4.67
N HIS A 15 48.87 38.44 -3.56
CA HIS A 15 47.72 37.88 -2.86
C HIS A 15 46.53 37.87 -3.83
N GLN A 16 46.23 36.71 -4.39
CA GLN A 16 44.93 36.47 -5.02
C GLN A 16 43.90 36.41 -3.91
N HIS A 17 42.98 37.37 -3.90
CA HIS A 17 41.78 37.33 -3.08
C HIS A 17 41.03 36.01 -3.34
N PRO A 18 40.58 35.28 -2.31
CA PRO A 18 39.69 34.14 -2.53
C PRO A 18 38.38 34.63 -3.16
N PRO A 19 37.71 33.81 -4.00
CA PRO A 19 36.41 34.17 -4.53
C PRO A 19 35.46 34.42 -3.36
N GLN A 20 34.92 35.64 -3.27
CA GLN A 20 33.85 35.96 -2.34
C GLN A 20 32.72 34.97 -2.59
N GLN A 21 32.51 34.04 -1.65
CA GLN A 21 31.27 33.30 -1.57
C GLN A 21 30.18 34.36 -1.39
N GLN A 22 29.42 34.63 -2.46
CA GLN A 22 28.20 35.40 -2.35
C GLN A 22 27.34 34.69 -1.32
N GLN A 23 27.27 35.29 -0.13
CA GLN A 23 26.40 34.88 0.93
C GLN A 23 25.00 34.93 0.32
N GLN A 24 24.41 33.76 0.05
CA GLN A 24 23.03 33.67 -0.40
C GLN A 24 22.19 34.26 0.73
N VAL A 25 21.87 35.55 0.62
CA VAL A 25 20.88 36.20 1.47
C VAL A 25 19.59 35.50 1.13
N LEU A 26 19.12 34.65 2.04
CA LEU A 26 17.80 34.06 1.96
C LEU A 26 16.82 35.21 1.71
N PRO A 27 15.97 35.12 0.66
CA PRO A 27 15.00 36.17 0.40
C PRO A 27 14.15 36.37 1.66
N GLN A 28 14.10 37.60 2.15
CA GLN A 28 13.25 37.94 3.29
C GLN A 28 11.79 37.65 2.89
N PRO A 29 11.01 36.98 3.75
CA PRO A 29 9.60 36.73 3.47
C PRO A 29 8.87 38.06 3.29
N ASP A 30 7.93 38.11 2.36
CA ASP A 30 7.14 39.32 2.12
C ASP A 30 6.43 39.74 3.43
N PRO A 31 6.58 41.00 3.90
CA PRO A 31 6.02 41.44 5.17
C PRO A 31 4.51 41.24 5.29
N SER A 32 3.77 41.29 4.18
CA SER A 32 2.33 41.04 4.17
C SER A 32 2.02 39.55 4.38
N MET A 33 2.79 38.63 3.78
CA MET A 33 2.68 37.20 4.05
C MET A 33 3.03 36.87 5.50
N GLN A 34 4.09 37.48 6.03
CA GLN A 34 4.53 37.26 7.40
C GLN A 34 3.46 37.69 8.41
N ALA A 35 2.82 38.84 8.20
CA ALA A 35 1.73 39.33 9.05
C ALA A 35 0.51 38.39 9.04
N VAL A 36 0.19 37.79 7.90
CA VAL A 36 -0.90 36.79 7.80
C VAL A 36 -0.54 35.51 8.58
N ILE A 37 0.69 35.02 8.43
CA ILE A 37 1.16 33.83 9.16
C ILE A 37 1.09 34.05 10.68
N GLU A 38 1.55 35.21 11.15
CA GLU A 38 1.55 35.54 12.58
C GLU A 38 0.14 35.74 13.14
N ALA A 39 -0.80 36.28 12.35
CA ALA A 39 -2.19 36.44 12.75
C ALA A 39 -2.92 35.09 12.90
N GLU A 40 -2.54 34.08 12.12
CA GLU A 40 -3.17 32.75 12.12
C GLU A 40 -2.38 31.71 12.95
N PHE A 41 -1.17 32.03 13.39
CA PHE A 41 -0.33 31.12 14.15
C PHE A 41 -0.94 30.79 15.52
N GLN A 42 -1.23 29.51 15.73
CA GLN A 42 -1.67 28.99 17.03
C GLN A 42 -0.49 28.25 17.70
N PRO A 43 0.02 28.76 18.83
CA PRO A 43 1.11 28.09 19.54
C PRO A 43 0.63 26.77 20.13
N VAL A 44 1.42 25.72 19.94
CA VAL A 44 1.18 24.40 20.52
C VAL A 44 2.29 24.08 21.50
N ASP A 45 1.92 23.87 22.75
CA ASP A 45 2.85 23.49 23.82
C ASP A 45 3.34 22.04 23.64
N ILE A 46 4.65 21.86 23.50
CA ILE A 46 5.28 20.55 23.35
C ILE A 46 6.29 20.28 24.46
N GLU A 47 6.42 19.01 24.83
CA GLU A 47 7.50 18.45 25.63
C GLU A 47 8.34 17.52 24.76
N LEU A 48 9.65 17.51 24.95
CA LEU A 48 10.56 16.65 24.20
C LEU A 48 10.86 15.36 24.97
N GLY A 49 10.43 14.22 24.41
CA GLY A 49 10.61 12.89 24.96
C GLY A 49 11.89 12.18 24.50
N PRO A 50 12.31 11.14 25.23
CA PRO A 50 13.51 10.34 24.92
C PRO A 50 13.33 9.42 23.70
N PRO A 51 14.43 8.95 23.07
CA PRO A 51 15.82 9.25 23.39
C PRO A 51 16.27 10.58 22.76
N ASN A 52 17.18 11.30 23.43
CA ASN A 52 17.80 12.53 22.91
C ASN A 52 16.82 13.58 22.37
N ASN A 53 15.68 13.79 23.06
CA ASN A 53 14.66 14.75 22.66
C ASN A 53 14.06 14.49 21.26
N ALA A 54 14.07 13.23 20.81
CA ALA A 54 13.60 12.84 19.48
C ALA A 54 12.08 12.73 19.35
N PHE A 55 11.31 12.88 20.43
CA PHE A 55 9.85 12.76 20.39
C PHE A 55 9.20 14.06 20.82
N ALA A 56 8.20 14.52 20.09
CA ALA A 56 7.27 15.53 20.56
C ALA A 56 6.11 14.86 21.30
N LEU A 57 5.83 15.36 22.50
CA LEU A 57 4.76 14.94 23.37
C LEU A 57 3.94 16.17 23.76
N CYS A 58 2.66 16.00 24.06
CA CYS A 58 1.88 17.09 24.63
C CYS A 58 2.41 17.42 26.03
N LYS A 59 2.54 18.70 26.36
CA LYS A 59 3.13 19.15 27.62
C LYS A 59 2.34 18.74 28.86
N ALA A 60 1.01 18.69 28.76
CA ALA A 60 0.13 18.41 29.89
C ALA A 60 0.09 16.92 30.28
N HIS A 61 0.19 16.01 29.29
CA HIS A 61 -0.05 14.58 29.50
C HIS A 61 1.11 13.68 29.03
N SER A 62 2.16 14.27 28.44
CA SER A 62 3.32 13.56 27.88
C SER A 62 2.92 12.44 26.89
N LEU A 63 1.86 12.67 26.10
CA LEU A 63 1.35 11.74 25.09
C LEU A 63 1.73 12.21 23.68
N GLU A 64 2.05 11.28 22.79
CA GLU A 64 2.27 11.60 21.36
C GLU A 64 0.98 11.93 20.61
N LYS A 65 -0.16 11.40 21.05
CA LYS A 65 -1.49 11.72 20.55
C LYS A 65 -2.41 11.97 21.74
N CYS A 66 -2.98 13.16 21.81
CA CYS A 66 -3.78 13.59 22.96
C CYS A 66 -5.09 14.23 22.47
N ALA A 67 -6.21 13.58 22.77
CA ALA A 67 -7.54 14.09 22.44
C ALA A 67 -7.92 15.31 23.29
N GLU A 68 -7.45 15.38 24.54
CA GLU A 68 -7.75 16.49 25.44
C GLU A 68 -7.06 17.79 25.03
N CYS A 69 -5.84 17.69 24.50
CA CYS A 69 -5.09 18.85 24.00
C CYS A 69 -5.28 19.08 22.50
N ASP A 70 -6.06 18.23 21.81
CA ASP A 70 -6.24 18.22 20.35
C ASP A 70 -4.91 18.24 19.56
N VAL A 71 -3.96 17.36 19.92
CA VAL A 71 -2.66 17.25 19.25
C VAL A 71 -2.36 15.83 18.78
N ASP A 72 -1.71 15.71 17.62
CA ASP A 72 -1.26 14.45 17.03
C ASP A 72 0.16 14.60 16.47
N PHE A 73 1.15 14.13 17.23
CA PHE A 73 2.57 14.13 16.86
C PHE A 73 3.02 12.80 16.25
N VAL A 74 2.12 11.85 15.94
CA VAL A 74 2.51 10.50 15.51
C VAL A 74 3.38 10.54 14.24
N LEU A 75 2.99 11.35 13.25
CA LEU A 75 3.75 11.49 12.01
C LEU A 75 5.08 12.23 12.21
N LEU A 76 5.09 13.26 13.07
CA LEU A 76 6.31 13.99 13.43
C LEU A 76 7.32 13.08 14.13
N ASN A 77 6.86 12.31 15.12
CA ASN A 77 7.68 11.35 15.85
C ASN A 77 8.18 10.23 14.95
N ARG A 78 7.35 9.79 13.98
CA ARG A 78 7.78 8.83 12.96
C ARG A 78 8.92 9.39 12.11
N LEU A 79 8.82 10.63 11.63
CA LEU A 79 9.90 11.29 10.87
C LEU A 79 11.16 11.49 11.72
N SER A 80 11.01 11.95 12.95
CA SER A 80 12.12 12.15 13.87
C SER A 80 12.88 10.85 14.16
N LYS A 81 12.17 9.71 14.32
CA LYS A 81 12.79 8.38 14.42
C LYS A 81 13.64 8.03 13.20
N PHE A 82 13.19 8.35 11.98
CA PHE A 82 13.98 8.10 10.78
C PHE A 82 15.29 8.90 10.77
N PHE A 83 15.26 10.19 11.12
CA PHE A 83 16.46 11.01 11.18
C PHE A 83 17.39 10.61 12.33
N SER A 84 16.83 10.29 13.49
CA SER A 84 17.59 9.85 14.67
C SER A 84 18.30 8.52 14.43
N SER A 85 17.68 7.60 13.68
CA SER A 85 18.31 6.32 13.31
C SER A 85 19.31 6.45 12.16
N ASN A 86 19.28 7.54 11.38
CA ASN A 86 20.14 7.77 10.24
C ASN A 86 20.82 9.15 10.32
N PRO A 87 21.81 9.37 11.21
CA PRO A 87 22.38 10.70 11.45
C PRO A 87 23.05 11.35 10.23
N ALA A 88 23.44 10.55 9.22
CA ALA A 88 23.98 11.05 7.96
C ALA A 88 22.92 11.69 7.06
N LEU A 89 21.64 11.36 7.27
CA LEU A 89 20.52 11.92 6.51
C LEU A 89 20.10 13.26 7.12
N ARG A 90 20.47 14.37 6.48
CA ARG A 90 20.12 15.73 6.92
C ARG A 90 18.77 16.20 6.37
N CYS A 91 18.40 15.72 5.19
CA CYS A 91 17.13 16.00 4.55
C CYS A 91 16.66 14.74 3.80
N PRO A 92 15.35 14.61 3.52
CA PRO A 92 14.84 13.51 2.72
C PRO A 92 15.54 13.45 1.36
N PRO A 93 15.98 12.28 0.91
CA PRO A 93 16.50 12.11 -0.45
C PRO A 93 15.36 12.28 -1.47
N PRO A 94 15.69 12.48 -2.76
CA PRO A 94 14.70 12.50 -3.83
C PRO A 94 13.86 11.21 -3.85
N ALA A 95 12.57 11.32 -4.13
CA ALA A 95 11.60 10.22 -4.06
C ALA A 95 11.91 9.03 -4.98
N GLN A 96 12.75 9.23 -6.00
CA GLN A 96 13.21 8.20 -6.92
C GLN A 96 14.22 7.24 -6.28
N VAL A 97 14.87 7.65 -5.19
CA VAL A 97 15.83 6.80 -4.46
C VAL A 97 15.06 5.87 -3.53
N VAL A 98 14.82 4.65 -4.00
CA VAL A 98 14.11 3.61 -3.26
C VAL A 98 15.11 2.74 -2.50
N ASN A 99 14.83 2.43 -1.23
CA ASN A 99 15.63 1.47 -0.47
C ASN A 99 15.43 0.04 -1.01
N GLN A 100 16.39 -0.41 -1.83
CA GLN A 100 16.37 -1.75 -2.44
C GLN A 100 16.59 -2.87 -1.43
N THR A 101 17.34 -2.63 -0.34
CA THR A 101 17.55 -3.62 0.71
C THR A 101 16.25 -3.97 1.40
N LEU A 102 15.42 -2.96 1.70
CA LEU A 102 14.09 -3.17 2.26
C LEU A 102 13.16 -3.92 1.30
N SER A 103 13.18 -3.57 0.00
CA SER A 103 12.45 -4.33 -1.03
C SER A 103 12.86 -5.80 -1.06
N GLY A 104 14.16 -6.08 -0.89
CA GLY A 104 14.71 -7.44 -0.80
C GLY A 104 14.21 -8.19 0.42
N VAL A 105 14.18 -7.56 1.60
CA VAL A 105 13.65 -8.16 2.83
C VAL A 105 12.16 -8.47 2.69
N ILE A 106 11.36 -7.53 2.18
CA ILE A 106 9.92 -7.71 1.97
C ILE A 106 9.68 -8.91 1.03
N ASN A 107 10.39 -8.97 -0.09
CA ASN A 107 10.28 -10.07 -1.03
C ASN A 107 10.74 -11.40 -0.42
N GLY A 108 11.86 -11.43 0.31
CA GLY A 108 12.33 -12.64 1.00
C GLY A 108 11.32 -13.17 2.01
N THR A 109 10.79 -12.31 2.89
CA THR A 109 9.78 -12.70 3.88
C THR A 109 8.47 -13.15 3.21
N LYS A 110 8.07 -12.52 2.10
CA LYS A 110 6.94 -12.96 1.28
C LYS A 110 7.19 -14.35 0.69
N GLU A 111 8.38 -14.64 0.17
CA GLU A 111 8.71 -15.97 -0.38
C GLU A 111 8.78 -17.06 0.70
N GLU A 112 9.21 -16.74 1.92
CA GLU A 112 9.07 -17.64 3.07
C GLU A 112 7.59 -17.96 3.34
N GLY A 113 6.72 -16.95 3.32
CA GLY A 113 5.27 -17.11 3.42
C GLY A 113 4.71 -18.01 2.31
N ASN A 114 5.16 -17.80 1.06
CA ASN A 114 4.78 -18.64 -0.08
C ASN A 114 5.21 -20.10 0.12
N THR A 115 6.37 -20.34 0.74
CA THR A 115 6.85 -21.69 1.05
C THR A 115 5.96 -22.39 2.09
N PHE A 116 5.55 -21.69 3.16
CA PHE A 116 4.58 -22.22 4.12
C PHE A 116 3.22 -22.47 3.48
N PHE A 117 2.78 -21.59 2.58
CA PHE A 117 1.52 -21.74 1.87
C PHE A 117 1.53 -23.00 0.97
N ARG A 118 2.61 -23.21 0.19
CA ARG A 118 2.78 -24.42 -0.65
C ARG A 118 2.87 -25.70 0.18
N THR A 119 3.43 -25.64 1.38
CA THR A 119 3.51 -26.78 2.32
C THR A 119 2.26 -26.97 3.18
N ARG A 120 1.13 -26.35 2.80
CA ARG A 120 -0.19 -26.47 3.46
C ARG A 120 -0.18 -26.06 4.94
N GLN A 121 0.61 -25.05 5.29
CA GLN A 121 0.66 -24.44 6.63
C GLN A 121 0.15 -22.99 6.57
N PRO A 122 -1.16 -22.75 6.42
CA PRO A 122 -1.71 -21.43 6.13
C PRO A 122 -1.56 -20.43 7.29
N GLU A 123 -1.60 -20.88 8.55
CA GLU A 123 -1.46 -20.00 9.73
C GLU A 123 -0.04 -19.43 9.83
N LYS A 124 0.97 -20.28 9.59
CA LYS A 124 2.38 -19.84 9.53
C LYS A 124 2.63 -18.93 8.34
N ALA A 125 2.01 -19.22 7.19
CA ALA A 125 2.07 -18.36 6.02
C ALA A 125 1.49 -16.97 6.31
N ALA A 126 0.31 -16.90 6.94
CA ALA A 126 -0.32 -15.64 7.33
C ALA A 126 0.56 -14.83 8.29
N GLY A 127 1.24 -15.50 9.23
CA GLY A 127 2.22 -14.88 10.12
C GLY A 127 3.39 -14.24 9.36
N ARG A 128 3.96 -14.95 8.37
CA ARG A 128 5.04 -14.41 7.52
C ARG A 128 4.57 -13.24 6.65
N TYR A 129 3.41 -13.35 6.03
CA TYR A 129 2.87 -12.23 5.25
C TYR A 129 2.59 -11.00 6.12
N THR A 130 2.17 -11.19 7.37
CA THR A 130 1.99 -10.07 8.31
C THR A 130 3.32 -9.38 8.61
N GLN A 131 4.42 -10.13 8.78
CA GLN A 131 5.75 -9.55 8.92
C GLN A 131 6.17 -8.77 7.66
N ALA A 132 5.97 -9.34 6.47
CA ALA A 132 6.26 -8.66 5.20
C ALA A 132 5.44 -7.37 5.03
N ALA A 133 4.17 -7.37 5.42
CA ALA A 133 3.30 -6.19 5.40
C ALA A 133 3.82 -5.11 6.36
N ASN A 134 4.25 -5.50 7.58
CA ASN A 134 4.85 -4.57 8.53
C ASN A 134 6.11 -3.92 7.95
N TYR A 135 7.00 -4.68 7.31
CA TYR A 135 8.18 -4.12 6.64
C TYR A 135 7.80 -3.14 5.52
N ALA A 136 6.81 -3.47 4.68
CA ALA A 136 6.33 -2.57 3.63
C ALA A 136 5.79 -1.24 4.21
N THR A 137 5.06 -1.29 5.33
CA THR A 137 4.55 -0.08 6.00
C THR A 137 5.63 0.75 6.70
N GLN A 138 6.82 0.20 6.94
CA GLN A 138 7.96 0.90 7.53
C GLN A 138 8.77 1.71 6.51
N ARG A 139 8.42 1.68 5.22
CA ARG A 139 9.05 2.54 4.21
C ARG A 139 9.00 4.01 4.63
N ALA A 140 10.05 4.72 4.26
CA ALA A 140 10.18 6.12 4.59
C ALA A 140 9.13 6.95 3.83
N PRO A 141 8.51 7.98 4.46
CA PRO A 141 7.41 8.72 3.85
C PRO A 141 7.74 9.46 2.55
N TRP A 142 9.02 9.73 2.29
CA TRP A 142 9.50 10.41 1.08
C TRP A 142 9.73 9.47 -0.11
N GLU A 143 9.75 8.14 0.09
CA GLU A 143 9.83 7.21 -1.03
C GLU A 143 8.54 7.26 -1.86
N ALA A 144 8.66 6.96 -3.16
CA ALA A 144 7.52 6.90 -4.04
C ALA A 144 6.42 5.96 -3.49
N GLN A 145 5.24 6.52 -3.20
CA GLN A 145 4.11 5.78 -2.60
C GLN A 145 3.70 4.55 -3.43
N GLY A 146 3.90 4.59 -4.74
CA GLY A 146 3.60 3.47 -5.63
C GLY A 146 4.37 2.19 -5.28
N VAL A 147 5.63 2.31 -4.83
CA VAL A 147 6.46 1.16 -4.43
C VAL A 147 5.84 0.46 -3.23
N MET A 148 5.54 1.23 -2.20
CA MET A 148 4.93 0.72 -0.96
C MET A 148 3.55 0.10 -1.22
N ARG A 149 2.71 0.76 -2.05
CA ARG A 149 1.38 0.22 -2.41
C ARG A 149 1.47 -1.09 -3.17
N GLU A 150 2.39 -1.21 -4.13
CA GLU A 150 2.55 -2.42 -4.94
C GLU A 150 2.99 -3.62 -4.10
N GLU A 151 3.98 -3.43 -3.24
CA GLU A 151 4.48 -4.47 -2.34
C GLU A 151 3.43 -4.87 -1.31
N LEU A 152 2.79 -3.89 -0.65
CA LEU A 152 1.76 -4.18 0.35
C LEU A 152 0.55 -4.88 -0.27
N ALA A 153 0.07 -4.43 -1.44
CA ALA A 153 -1.06 -5.06 -2.11
C ALA A 153 -0.77 -6.53 -2.47
N THR A 154 0.45 -6.81 -2.94
CA THR A 154 0.87 -8.19 -3.26
C THR A 154 0.89 -9.07 -2.01
N VAL A 155 1.49 -8.58 -0.92
CA VAL A 155 1.58 -9.31 0.35
C VAL A 155 0.19 -9.55 0.95
N LEU A 156 -0.67 -8.54 1.01
CA LEU A 156 -2.03 -8.67 1.54
C LEU A 156 -2.89 -9.61 0.70
N SER A 157 -2.73 -9.63 -0.62
CA SER A 157 -3.43 -10.59 -1.49
C SER A 157 -3.04 -12.04 -1.20
N ASN A 158 -1.77 -12.29 -0.90
CA ASN A 158 -1.29 -13.60 -0.50
C ASN A 158 -1.74 -13.96 0.94
N ARG A 159 -1.77 -12.98 1.85
CA ARG A 159 -2.29 -13.17 3.21
C ARG A 159 -3.79 -13.48 3.22
N SER A 160 -4.58 -12.80 2.38
CA SER A 160 -5.98 -13.10 2.15
C SER A 160 -6.18 -14.56 1.70
N ALA A 161 -5.33 -15.04 0.80
CA ALA A 161 -5.34 -16.45 0.38
C ALA A 161 -5.03 -17.41 1.53
N ALA A 162 -4.03 -17.09 2.36
CA ALA A 162 -3.68 -17.89 3.53
C ALA A 162 -4.82 -17.95 4.55
N TYR A 163 -5.46 -16.82 4.86
CA TYR A 163 -6.64 -16.78 5.74
C TYR A 163 -7.80 -17.59 5.18
N PHE A 164 -8.05 -17.53 3.87
CA PHE A 164 -9.07 -18.33 3.22
C PHE A 164 -8.80 -19.84 3.39
N GLU A 165 -7.57 -20.30 3.18
CA GLU A 165 -7.20 -21.71 3.36
C GLU A 165 -7.22 -22.13 4.84
N ALA A 166 -7.01 -21.20 5.77
CA ALA A 166 -7.18 -21.43 7.21
C ALA A 166 -8.65 -21.42 7.67
N GLY A 167 -9.60 -21.09 6.78
CA GLY A 167 -11.03 -20.98 7.09
C GLY A 167 -11.45 -19.65 7.74
N ASP A 168 -10.53 -18.70 7.92
CA ASP A 168 -10.85 -17.36 8.41
C ASP A 168 -11.28 -16.44 7.26
N TYR A 169 -12.53 -16.62 6.83
CA TYR A 169 -13.06 -15.88 5.69
C TYR A 169 -13.27 -14.38 5.96
N VAL A 170 -13.41 -13.97 7.23
CA VAL A 170 -13.58 -12.56 7.61
C VAL A 170 -12.25 -11.81 7.46
N ALA A 171 -11.16 -12.38 7.98
CA ALA A 171 -9.83 -11.82 7.77
C ALA A 171 -9.45 -11.82 6.28
N ALA A 172 -9.77 -12.89 5.55
CA ALA A 172 -9.55 -12.96 4.11
C ALA A 172 -10.28 -11.85 3.34
N LEU A 173 -11.54 -11.58 3.68
CA LEU A 173 -12.34 -10.51 3.07
C LEU A 173 -11.76 -9.12 3.39
N THR A 174 -11.36 -8.89 4.63
CA THR A 174 -10.76 -7.62 5.08
C THR A 174 -9.49 -7.31 4.30
N ASP A 175 -8.60 -8.29 4.14
CA ASP A 175 -7.38 -8.12 3.35
C ASP A 175 -7.70 -7.89 1.87
N ALA A 176 -8.70 -8.58 1.30
CA ALA A 176 -9.08 -8.41 -0.09
C ALA A 176 -9.65 -7.00 -0.36
N ASP A 177 -10.45 -6.45 0.56
CA ASP A 177 -10.93 -5.07 0.46
C ASP A 177 -9.80 -4.05 0.56
N ALA A 178 -8.84 -4.25 1.48
CA ALA A 178 -7.65 -3.42 1.58
C ALA A 178 -6.83 -3.43 0.28
N VAL A 179 -6.66 -4.61 -0.34
CA VAL A 179 -5.98 -4.76 -1.63
C VAL A 179 -6.65 -3.94 -2.74
N ILE A 180 -7.98 -4.01 -2.84
CA ILE A 180 -8.75 -3.25 -3.84
C ILE A 180 -8.62 -1.74 -3.61
N GLN A 181 -8.44 -1.29 -2.37
CA GLN A 181 -8.20 0.13 -2.07
C GLN A 181 -6.77 0.57 -2.44
N LEU A 182 -5.78 -0.30 -2.20
CA LEU A 182 -4.37 0.01 -2.47
C LEU A 182 -4.03 0.00 -3.96
N LYS A 183 -4.59 -0.95 -4.71
CA LYS A 183 -4.25 -1.20 -6.11
C LYS A 183 -5.50 -1.36 -6.98
N LYS A 184 -5.92 -0.25 -7.60
CA LYS A 184 -6.89 -0.22 -8.71
C LYS A 184 -6.12 0.13 -9.99
N PRO A 185 -6.25 -0.58 -11.12
CA PRO A 185 -7.06 -1.77 -11.44
C PRO A 185 -6.32 -3.10 -11.18
N TRP A 186 -6.91 -4.01 -10.39
CA TRP A 186 -6.31 -5.34 -10.16
C TRP A 186 -7.36 -6.43 -9.90
N SER A 187 -7.54 -7.31 -10.88
CA SER A 187 -8.50 -8.42 -10.86
C SER A 187 -8.27 -9.43 -9.73
N LYS A 188 -7.01 -9.73 -9.40
CA LYS A 188 -6.66 -10.66 -8.31
C LYS A 188 -7.26 -10.23 -6.97
N GLY A 189 -7.29 -8.92 -6.66
CA GLY A 189 -7.93 -8.41 -5.44
C GLY A 189 -9.43 -8.72 -5.38
N HIS A 190 -10.13 -8.49 -6.49
CA HIS A 190 -11.54 -8.82 -6.64
C HIS A 190 -11.81 -10.33 -6.56
N PHE A 191 -10.93 -11.15 -7.12
CA PHE A 191 -11.01 -12.60 -7.00
C PHE A 191 -10.86 -13.08 -5.54
N ARG A 192 -9.89 -12.53 -4.79
CA ARG A 192 -9.74 -12.83 -3.35
C ARG A 192 -11.00 -12.47 -2.57
N LYS A 193 -11.58 -11.29 -2.85
CA LYS A 193 -12.84 -10.84 -2.24
C LYS A 193 -13.99 -11.81 -2.52
N ALA A 194 -14.14 -12.23 -3.78
CA ALA A 194 -15.17 -13.18 -4.16
C ALA A 194 -15.01 -14.54 -3.45
N LYS A 195 -13.79 -15.10 -3.40
CA LYS A 195 -13.54 -16.36 -2.67
C LYS A 195 -13.94 -16.23 -1.20
N ALA A 196 -13.51 -15.17 -0.52
CA ALA A 196 -13.87 -14.93 0.87
C ALA A 196 -15.39 -14.80 1.07
N LEU A 197 -16.09 -14.09 0.18
CA LEU A 197 -17.56 -13.97 0.21
C LEU A 197 -18.27 -15.31 -0.03
N VAL A 198 -17.74 -16.18 -0.89
CA VAL A 198 -18.26 -17.55 -1.05
C VAL A 198 -18.10 -18.33 0.26
N GLY A 199 -16.94 -18.26 0.90
CA GLY A 199 -16.70 -18.89 2.21
C GLY A 199 -17.65 -18.38 3.31
N LEU A 200 -18.05 -17.12 3.25
CA LEU A 200 -19.05 -16.50 4.13
C LEU A 200 -20.51 -16.74 3.70
N ASN A 201 -20.76 -17.54 2.65
CA ASN A 201 -22.08 -17.78 2.06
C ASN A 201 -22.80 -16.50 1.57
N ARG A 202 -22.06 -15.44 1.26
CA ARG A 202 -22.56 -14.16 0.71
C ARG A 202 -22.52 -14.20 -0.82
N ILE A 203 -23.26 -15.14 -1.39
CA ILE A 203 -23.14 -15.56 -2.79
C ILE A 203 -23.44 -14.44 -3.80
N LYS A 204 -24.41 -13.57 -3.52
CA LYS A 204 -24.75 -12.45 -4.41
C LYS A 204 -23.60 -11.43 -4.53
N GLU A 205 -23.01 -11.06 -3.40
CA GLU A 205 -21.88 -10.13 -3.37
C GLU A 205 -20.62 -10.75 -3.97
N ALA A 206 -20.43 -12.06 -3.80
CA ALA A 206 -19.32 -12.77 -4.45
C ALA A 206 -19.41 -12.68 -5.99
N ARG A 207 -20.62 -12.81 -6.55
CA ARG A 207 -20.88 -12.65 -7.98
C ARG A 207 -20.49 -11.26 -8.47
N GLU A 208 -20.93 -10.22 -7.77
CA GLU A 208 -20.62 -8.82 -8.09
C GLU A 208 -19.11 -8.56 -8.03
N ALA A 209 -18.43 -9.11 -7.03
CA ALA A 209 -16.98 -8.99 -6.90
C ALA A 209 -16.23 -9.63 -8.08
N ILE A 210 -16.61 -10.84 -8.52
CA ILE A 210 -16.02 -11.47 -9.72
C ILE A 210 -16.29 -10.64 -10.97
N GLN A 211 -17.53 -10.19 -11.17
CA GLN A 211 -17.90 -9.37 -12.32
C GLN A 211 -17.10 -8.07 -12.39
N ALA A 212 -16.91 -7.39 -11.25
CA ALA A 212 -16.06 -6.21 -11.16
C ALA A 212 -14.60 -6.55 -11.50
N GLY A 213 -14.07 -7.65 -10.99
CA GLY A 213 -12.70 -8.09 -11.27
C GLY A 213 -12.44 -8.40 -12.75
N LEU A 214 -13.40 -9.04 -13.42
CA LEU A 214 -13.31 -9.37 -14.85
C LEU A 214 -13.25 -8.12 -15.75
N GLN A 215 -13.72 -6.96 -15.29
CA GLN A 215 -13.62 -5.69 -16.05
C GLN A 215 -12.18 -5.19 -16.18
N PHE A 216 -11.28 -5.63 -15.29
CA PHE A 216 -9.88 -5.21 -15.25
C PHE A 216 -8.92 -6.18 -15.96
N GLU A 217 -9.41 -7.34 -16.39
CA GLU A 217 -8.60 -8.31 -17.11
C GLU A 217 -8.25 -7.79 -18.51
N PRO A 218 -6.98 -7.83 -18.91
CA PRO A 218 -6.55 -7.31 -20.20
C PRO A 218 -7.21 -8.07 -21.35
N GLN A 219 -7.73 -9.29 -21.20
CA GLN A 219 -8.49 -9.95 -22.28
C GLN A 219 -9.87 -9.32 -22.54
N ASN A 220 -10.51 -8.67 -21.57
CA ASN A 220 -11.69 -7.84 -21.81
C ASN A 220 -11.32 -6.51 -22.50
N ALA A 221 -10.11 -6.01 -22.25
CA ALA A 221 -9.55 -4.86 -22.97
C ALA A 221 -9.03 -5.23 -24.38
N VAL A 222 -8.43 -6.42 -24.55
CA VAL A 222 -7.92 -6.98 -25.79
C VAL A 222 -9.09 -7.43 -26.66
N SER A 223 -10.20 -7.95 -26.12
CA SER A 223 -11.43 -8.15 -26.91
C SER A 223 -11.96 -6.84 -27.50
N ARG A 224 -11.83 -5.70 -26.79
CA ARG A 224 -12.14 -4.37 -27.34
C ARG A 224 -11.10 -3.87 -28.36
N LEU A 225 -9.83 -4.24 -28.22
CA LEU A 225 -8.73 -3.83 -29.11
C LEU A 225 -8.53 -4.75 -30.33
N VAL A 226 -8.93 -6.01 -30.26
CA VAL A 226 -8.88 -6.98 -31.37
C VAL A 226 -9.96 -6.67 -32.41
N SER A 227 -11.02 -5.95 -32.04
CA SER A 227 -11.90 -5.28 -33.00
C SER A 227 -11.17 -4.26 -33.90
N PHE A 228 -9.95 -3.85 -33.54
CA PHE A 228 -9.07 -2.95 -34.31
C PHE A 228 -7.82 -3.63 -34.92
N GLY A 229 -7.79 -4.96 -34.99
CA GLY A 229 -6.88 -5.68 -35.89
C GLY A 229 -5.37 -5.61 -35.59
N THR A 230 -4.95 -5.37 -34.34
CA THR A 230 -3.53 -5.40 -33.95
C THR A 230 -3.22 -6.67 -33.13
N PHE A 231 -2.33 -7.51 -33.66
CA PHE A 231 -1.86 -8.74 -33.02
C PHE A 231 -0.54 -8.43 -32.29
N LEU A 232 -0.52 -8.54 -30.96
CA LEU A 232 0.71 -8.44 -30.15
C LEU A 232 1.17 -9.84 -29.71
N PRO A 233 2.50 -10.09 -29.59
CA PRO A 233 3.02 -11.40 -29.21
C PRO A 233 2.70 -11.71 -27.74
N LEU A 234 2.19 -12.92 -27.48
CA LEU A 234 1.89 -13.42 -26.13
C LEU A 234 3.17 -13.85 -25.42
N ASP A 235 3.60 -13.08 -24.43
CA ASP A 235 4.64 -13.43 -23.47
C ASP A 235 4.10 -14.37 -22.35
N GLU A 236 4.98 -15.03 -21.59
CA GLU A 236 4.65 -15.97 -20.50
C GLU A 236 3.67 -15.38 -19.47
N GLY A 237 3.75 -14.08 -19.21
CA GLY A 237 2.80 -13.38 -18.33
C GLY A 237 1.34 -13.47 -18.81
N LEU A 238 1.09 -13.65 -20.11
CA LEU A 238 -0.25 -13.75 -20.67
C LEU A 238 -0.91 -15.11 -20.39
N ARG A 239 -0.10 -16.16 -20.19
CA ARG A 239 -0.60 -17.50 -19.81
C ARG A 239 -1.11 -17.50 -18.37
N ASP A 240 -0.40 -16.87 -17.46
CA ASP A 240 -0.83 -16.72 -16.06
C ASP A 240 -2.11 -15.89 -15.93
N ILE A 241 -2.20 -14.81 -16.73
CA ILE A 241 -3.41 -13.98 -16.84
C ILE A 241 -4.59 -14.82 -17.36
N GLN A 242 -4.38 -15.60 -18.42
CA GLN A 242 -5.43 -16.45 -18.99
C GLN A 242 -5.90 -17.54 -18.01
N SER A 243 -4.96 -18.17 -17.28
CA SER A 243 -5.29 -19.17 -16.27
C SER A 243 -6.08 -18.55 -15.11
N HIS A 244 -5.68 -17.38 -14.62
CA HIS A 244 -6.40 -16.67 -13.57
C HIS A 244 -7.82 -16.28 -14.01
N MET A 245 -7.96 -15.77 -15.24
CA MET A 245 -9.26 -15.42 -15.80
C MET A 245 -10.18 -16.64 -15.92
N GLN A 246 -9.65 -17.78 -16.37
CA GLN A 246 -10.42 -19.04 -16.43
C GLN A 246 -10.89 -19.49 -15.03
N GLU A 247 -10.05 -19.34 -14.00
CA GLU A 247 -10.41 -19.62 -12.61
C GLU A 247 -11.53 -18.70 -12.10
N MET A 248 -11.48 -17.41 -12.43
CA MET A 248 -12.54 -16.45 -12.12
C MET A 248 -13.87 -16.81 -12.80
N ILE A 249 -13.83 -17.17 -14.08
CA ILE A 249 -15.03 -17.59 -14.83
C ILE A 249 -15.60 -18.90 -14.25
N GLY A 250 -14.74 -19.86 -13.92
CA GLY A 250 -15.17 -21.10 -13.24
C GLY A 250 -15.89 -20.79 -11.93
N THR A 251 -15.31 -19.94 -11.10
CA THR A 251 -15.91 -19.49 -9.84
C THR A 251 -17.24 -18.77 -10.05
N LEU A 252 -17.36 -17.94 -11.10
CA LEU A 252 -18.62 -17.27 -11.44
C LEU A 252 -19.71 -18.28 -11.82
N ASN A 253 -19.37 -19.29 -12.62
CA ASN A 253 -20.31 -20.32 -13.03
C ASN A 253 -20.78 -21.17 -11.84
N ASP A 254 -19.88 -21.49 -10.91
CA ASP A 254 -20.23 -22.21 -9.68
C ASP A 254 -21.17 -21.39 -8.80
N ILE A 255 -20.90 -20.08 -8.64
CA ILE A 255 -21.77 -19.13 -7.95
C ILE A 255 -23.17 -19.09 -8.59
N ASP A 256 -23.23 -18.96 -9.92
CA ASP A 256 -24.50 -18.90 -10.65
C ASP A 256 -25.30 -20.21 -10.51
N ARG A 257 -24.63 -21.37 -10.48
CA ARG A 257 -25.27 -22.66 -10.23
C ARG A 257 -25.90 -22.72 -8.83
N VAL A 258 -25.19 -22.26 -7.80
CA VAL A 258 -25.71 -22.21 -6.42
C VAL A 258 -26.95 -21.32 -6.33
N LEU A 259 -26.91 -20.14 -6.97
CA LEU A 259 -28.05 -19.22 -7.01
C LEU A 259 -29.28 -19.84 -7.71
N GLN A 260 -29.08 -20.53 -8.83
CA GLN A 260 -30.17 -21.21 -9.53
C GLN A 260 -30.81 -22.32 -8.69
N LEU A 261 -30.02 -23.09 -7.94
CA LEU A 261 -30.54 -24.12 -7.03
C LEU A 261 -31.37 -23.50 -5.90
N SER A 262 -30.92 -22.37 -5.35
CA SER A 262 -31.66 -21.64 -4.32
C SER A 262 -33.04 -21.18 -4.82
N ILE A 263 -33.11 -20.65 -6.05
CA ILE A 263 -34.38 -20.23 -6.68
C ILE A 263 -35.32 -21.43 -6.88
N LYS A 264 -34.80 -22.58 -7.35
CA LYS A 264 -35.60 -23.79 -7.55
C LYS A 264 -36.12 -24.37 -6.23
N GLY A 265 -35.33 -24.33 -5.16
CA GLY A 265 -35.76 -24.77 -3.81
C GLY A 265 -36.84 -23.87 -3.21
N ALA A 266 -36.79 -22.55 -3.45
CA ALA A 266 -37.82 -21.62 -3.02
C ALA A 266 -39.18 -21.84 -3.70
N HIS A 267 -39.21 -22.43 -4.90
CA HIS A 267 -40.45 -22.79 -5.61
C HIS A 267 -41.04 -24.15 -5.20
N GLN A 268 -40.36 -24.92 -4.33
CA GLN A 268 -40.81 -26.24 -3.86
C GLN A 268 -41.26 -26.26 -2.39
N ALA A 269 -41.29 -25.11 -1.70
CA ALA A 269 -41.83 -25.04 -0.34
C ALA A 269 -43.35 -25.34 -0.37
N PRO A 270 -43.85 -26.33 0.39
CA PRO A 270 -45.27 -26.68 0.36
C PRO A 270 -46.08 -25.53 0.96
N THR A 271 -47.10 -25.10 0.21
CA THR A 271 -48.14 -24.19 0.68
C THR A 271 -48.85 -24.87 1.85
N ALA A 272 -48.72 -24.30 3.05
CA ALA A 272 -49.38 -24.80 4.24
C ALA A 272 -50.90 -24.88 3.98
N GLU A 273 -51.44 -26.09 4.02
CA GLU A 273 -52.86 -26.38 3.92
C GLU A 273 -53.64 -25.64 5.01
N LYS A 274 -54.70 -24.94 4.57
CA LYS A 274 -55.68 -24.30 5.45
C LYS A 274 -56.36 -25.38 6.30
N SER A 275 -56.29 -25.23 7.62
CA SER A 275 -57.07 -26.03 8.57
C SER A 275 -58.58 -25.87 8.32
N PRO A 276 -59.37 -26.95 8.28
CA PRO A 276 -60.81 -26.86 8.12
C PRO A 276 -61.48 -26.41 9.44
N GLN A 277 -62.45 -25.52 9.29
CA GLN A 277 -63.28 -24.96 10.35
C GLN A 277 -64.04 -26.08 11.08
N ALA A 278 -63.97 -26.09 12.41
CA ALA A 278 -64.82 -26.93 13.24
C ALA A 278 -66.24 -26.36 13.24
N VAL A 279 -67.17 -27.12 12.64
CA VAL A 279 -68.62 -26.98 12.81
C VAL A 279 -69.01 -27.93 13.93
N THR A 280 -69.55 -27.41 15.03
CA THR A 280 -70.41 -28.19 15.94
C THR A 280 -71.54 -27.31 16.44
N ALA A 281 -72.73 -27.91 16.36
CA ALA A 281 -74.05 -27.42 16.73
C ALA A 281 -74.23 -27.22 18.25
#